data_AF-A0A1I3LYX5-F1
#
_entry.id   AF-A0A1I3LYX5-F1
#
_cell.length_a   1.000
_cell.length_b   1.000
_cell.length_c   1.000
_cell.angle_alpha   90.00
_cell.angle_beta   90.00
_cell.angle_gamma   90.00
#
_symmetry.space_group_name_H-M   'P 1'
#
loop_
_entity.id
_entity.type
_entity.pdbx_description
1 polymer ?
#
loop_
_entity_poly.entity_id
_entity_poly.type
_entity_poly.pdbx_seq_one_letter_code
_entity_poly.pdbx_strand_id
1 'polypeptide(L)'
;MRNRVAEAWSDRLPEDVLDFLSDRQERKLDRLAEKGKHEKLLSKLDKMLDRLGIDFDPDDLDGGAAAARGGRKGGGTTDGGTTDGGTTDGGTTDSGAGATRGKGGGKKGGDGGDPGTDPGTDPGTDPGTDPGTDPGTDPGDGPYNTADASGLYSTYVSGKGDLGVTSAYNVEVVFNGAWTVAQQSAILTAVEMISTLVTGDVADYGSVDDLRITLSSYAIDGAYGTVARASVSGARAADDIPWSGWVQFDSGDMERLLGAGTLDDVAFHEILHAMGFGPQWDEMGLVATVAGETRFTGANATLAWQAEFSGPAGVDPGAASGVPVEMDGGSGTAGVHWDEMIFRKEIMTGYVNADNFIAATTVAALEDMGYDTIFDAADPLAPVPQLDELLVA
;
A
#
# COMPACT_ATOMS: atom_id res chain seq x y z
N MET A 1 39.28 -7.81 2.23
CA MET A 1 39.79 -8.94 1.41
C MET A 1 38.54 -9.51 0.76
N ARG A 2 38.24 -9.15 -0.50
CA ARG A 2 37.03 -9.66 -1.17
C ARG A 2 37.15 -11.20 -1.25
N ASN A 3 36.18 -11.91 -0.68
CA ASN A 3 36.17 -13.38 -0.60
C ASN A 3 36.02 -13.97 -2.02
N ARG A 4 36.61 -15.15 -2.25
CA ARG A 4 36.70 -15.79 -3.58
C ARG A 4 35.36 -16.25 -4.15
N VAL A 5 34.28 -16.28 -3.36
CA VAL A 5 32.90 -16.47 -3.87
C VAL A 5 32.37 -15.19 -4.53
N ALA A 6 32.73 -14.00 -4.04
CA ALA A 6 32.45 -12.74 -4.72
C ALA A 6 33.16 -12.69 -6.08
N GLU A 7 34.42 -13.09 -6.19
CA GLU A 7 35.12 -13.07 -7.50
C GLU A 7 34.60 -14.09 -8.54
N ALA A 8 33.95 -15.18 -8.10
CA ALA A 8 33.43 -16.20 -9.02
C ALA A 8 31.96 -15.97 -9.41
N TRP A 9 31.22 -15.14 -8.67
CA TRP A 9 29.78 -14.94 -8.84
C TRP A 9 29.30 -13.48 -8.69
N SER A 10 30.18 -12.49 -8.51
CA SER A 10 29.80 -11.05 -8.47
C SER A 10 29.09 -10.61 -9.74
N ASP A 11 29.40 -11.26 -10.86
CA ASP A 11 28.81 -10.93 -12.16
C ASP A 11 27.45 -11.63 -12.36
N ARG A 12 27.01 -12.45 -11.39
CA ARG A 12 25.85 -13.35 -11.48
C ARG A 12 24.89 -13.27 -10.30
N LEU A 13 25.31 -12.67 -9.19
CA LEU A 13 24.47 -12.34 -8.06
C LEU A 13 24.45 -10.82 -7.91
N PRO A 14 23.28 -10.19 -7.76
CA PRO A 14 23.18 -8.80 -7.35
C PRO A 14 24.07 -8.51 -6.13
N GLU A 15 24.82 -7.40 -6.12
CA GLU A 15 25.83 -7.13 -5.07
C GLU A 15 25.22 -7.04 -3.65
N ASP A 16 23.94 -6.66 -3.57
CA ASP A 16 23.12 -6.59 -2.36
C ASP A 16 22.85 -7.97 -1.73
N VAL A 17 22.74 -9.05 -2.50
CA VAL A 17 22.51 -10.42 -1.98
C VAL A 17 23.63 -10.90 -1.05
N LEU A 18 24.87 -10.45 -1.27
CA LEU A 18 26.01 -10.84 -0.45
C LEU A 18 26.02 -10.13 0.91
N ASP A 19 25.47 -8.91 0.99
CA ASP A 19 25.44 -8.11 2.21
C ASP A 19 24.46 -8.66 3.26
N PHE A 20 23.52 -9.51 2.84
CA PHE A 20 22.55 -10.19 3.73
C PHE A 20 23.04 -11.53 4.29
N LEU A 21 24.21 -12.03 3.87
CA LEU A 21 24.72 -13.31 4.33
C LEU A 21 25.54 -13.15 5.61
N SER A 22 25.29 -14.00 6.61
CA SER A 22 26.23 -14.08 7.72
C SER A 22 27.57 -14.68 7.26
N ASP A 23 28.63 -14.23 7.93
CA ASP A 23 29.98 -14.79 7.92
C ASP A 23 30.05 -16.34 7.90
N ARG A 24 29.11 -17.00 8.59
CA ARG A 24 29.04 -18.46 8.68
C ARG A 24 28.43 -19.09 7.42
N GLN A 25 27.49 -18.40 6.80
CA GLN A 25 26.81 -18.79 5.57
C GLN A 25 27.76 -18.66 4.37
N GLU A 26 28.50 -17.55 4.27
CA GLU A 26 29.55 -17.34 3.25
C GLU A 26 30.57 -18.49 3.23
N ARG A 27 31.20 -18.77 4.39
CA ARG A 27 32.20 -19.85 4.52
C ARG A 27 31.65 -21.23 4.16
N LYS A 28 30.34 -21.43 4.18
CA LYS A 28 29.69 -22.70 3.80
C LYS A 28 29.51 -22.79 2.30
N LEU A 29 29.20 -21.69 1.63
CA LEU A 29 29.12 -21.58 0.17
C LEU A 29 30.52 -21.67 -0.45
N ASP A 30 31.54 -21.00 0.11
CA ASP A 30 32.94 -21.11 -0.31
C ASP A 30 33.40 -22.58 -0.39
N ARG A 31 33.14 -23.35 0.68
CA ARG A 31 33.53 -24.78 0.75
C ARG A 31 32.79 -25.68 -0.23
N LEU A 32 31.62 -25.27 -0.72
CA LEU A 32 30.87 -26.01 -1.73
C LEU A 32 31.38 -25.67 -3.13
N ALA A 33 31.70 -24.39 -3.38
CA ALA A 33 32.32 -23.92 -4.61
C ALA A 33 33.71 -24.55 -4.81
N GLU A 34 34.57 -24.57 -3.79
CA GLU A 34 35.90 -25.21 -3.83
C GLU A 34 35.85 -26.71 -4.13
N LYS A 35 34.73 -27.37 -3.79
CA LYS A 35 34.53 -28.80 -4.03
C LYS A 35 33.86 -29.09 -5.38
N GLY A 36 33.63 -28.08 -6.22
CA GLY A 36 32.97 -28.20 -7.51
C GLY A 36 31.54 -28.74 -7.43
N LYS A 37 30.86 -28.55 -6.30
CA LYS A 37 29.51 -29.09 -6.05
C LYS A 37 28.43 -28.09 -6.47
N HIS A 38 28.43 -27.69 -7.74
CA HIS A 38 27.58 -26.62 -8.28
C HIS A 38 26.09 -26.82 -7.98
N GLU A 39 25.50 -27.99 -8.26
CA GLU A 39 24.07 -28.26 -7.96
C GLU A 39 23.72 -28.13 -6.46
N LYS A 40 24.64 -28.52 -5.56
CA LYS A 40 24.43 -28.42 -4.11
C LYS A 40 24.68 -27.01 -3.57
N LEU A 41 25.40 -26.18 -4.31
CA LEU A 41 25.55 -24.77 -4.03
C LEU A 41 24.28 -24.03 -4.44
N LEU A 42 23.81 -24.24 -5.67
CA LEU A 42 22.59 -23.65 -6.23
C LEU A 42 21.36 -23.96 -5.37
N SER A 43 21.07 -25.25 -5.12
CA SER A 43 19.95 -25.66 -4.25
C SER A 43 20.05 -25.12 -2.82
N LYS A 44 21.25 -24.72 -2.37
CA LYS A 44 21.44 -24.18 -1.04
C LYS A 44 21.30 -22.66 -1.02
N LEU A 45 21.74 -21.99 -2.09
CA LEU A 45 21.57 -20.57 -2.29
C LEU A 45 20.09 -20.25 -2.47
N ASP A 46 19.40 -20.98 -3.35
CA ASP A 46 17.95 -21.00 -3.54
C ASP A 46 17.19 -21.06 -2.21
N LYS A 47 17.41 -22.11 -1.41
CA LYS A 47 16.82 -22.24 -0.06
C LYS A 47 17.23 -21.17 0.96
N MET A 48 18.31 -20.45 0.70
CA MET A 48 18.77 -19.37 1.58
C MET A 48 18.14 -18.05 1.16
N LEU A 49 17.91 -17.82 -0.13
CA LEU A 49 17.23 -16.65 -0.69
C LEU A 49 15.71 -16.74 -0.47
N ASP A 50 15.10 -17.91 -0.69
CA ASP A 50 13.72 -18.25 -0.32
C ASP A 50 13.44 -17.94 1.16
N ARG A 51 14.41 -18.25 2.03
CA ARG A 51 14.29 -17.97 3.47
C ARG A 51 14.51 -16.50 3.83
N LEU A 52 15.13 -15.72 2.96
CA LEU A 52 15.32 -14.28 3.09
C LEU A 52 14.23 -13.49 2.36
N GLY A 53 13.26 -14.17 1.72
CA GLY A 53 12.21 -13.52 0.93
C GLY A 53 12.72 -12.90 -0.37
N ILE A 54 13.91 -13.28 -0.84
CA ILE A 54 14.49 -12.82 -2.09
C ILE A 54 14.18 -13.88 -3.14
N ASP A 55 13.28 -13.58 -4.08
CA ASP A 55 13.05 -14.49 -5.21
C ASP A 55 14.16 -14.33 -6.25
N PHE A 56 14.86 -15.43 -6.52
CA PHE A 56 16.01 -15.49 -7.42
C PHE A 56 15.85 -16.73 -8.30
N ASP A 57 15.66 -16.53 -9.61
CA ASP A 57 15.53 -17.64 -10.54
C ASP A 57 16.91 -18.31 -10.77
N PRO A 58 17.10 -19.58 -10.40
CA PRO A 58 18.37 -20.28 -10.64
C PRO A 58 18.71 -20.44 -12.13
N ASP A 59 17.76 -20.29 -13.06
CA ASP A 59 18.00 -20.33 -14.50
C ASP A 59 18.69 -19.05 -15.02
N ASP A 60 18.64 -17.94 -14.27
CA ASP A 60 19.40 -16.71 -14.56
C ASP A 60 20.93 -16.92 -14.44
N LEU A 61 21.36 -18.04 -13.84
CA LEU A 61 22.76 -18.40 -13.66
C LEU A 61 23.36 -19.19 -14.85
N ASP A 62 22.55 -19.70 -15.78
CA ASP A 62 23.02 -20.61 -16.84
C ASP A 62 23.48 -19.91 -18.13
N GLY A 63 23.90 -18.64 -18.00
CA GLY A 63 24.70 -17.94 -18.99
C GLY A 63 26.15 -18.45 -19.03
N GLY A 64 26.38 -19.66 -19.56
CA GLY A 64 27.68 -20.06 -20.11
C GLY A 64 28.29 -21.34 -19.55
N ALA A 65 27.83 -22.49 -20.04
CA ALA A 65 28.60 -23.73 -20.03
C ALA A 65 28.39 -24.56 -21.31
N ALA A 66 28.48 -23.93 -22.48
CA ALA A 66 28.64 -24.67 -23.74
C ALA A 66 30.12 -25.07 -23.94
N ALA A 67 30.56 -26.19 -23.36
CA ALA A 67 31.65 -27.00 -23.93
C ALA A 67 31.75 -28.41 -23.33
N ALA A 68 31.59 -29.38 -24.24
CA ALA A 68 32.26 -30.70 -24.29
C ALA A 68 31.55 -31.95 -23.72
N ARG A 69 31.21 -32.84 -24.69
CA ARG A 69 31.01 -34.31 -24.64
C ARG A 69 29.64 -34.75 -24.09
N GLY A 70 28.81 -35.56 -24.73
CA GLY A 70 28.90 -36.37 -25.95
C GLY A 70 28.01 -37.62 -25.79
N GLY A 71 27.06 -37.83 -26.70
CA GLY A 71 26.61 -39.18 -27.10
C GLY A 71 25.41 -39.87 -26.39
N ARG A 72 24.36 -40.05 -27.20
CA ARG A 72 23.50 -41.26 -27.37
C ARG A 72 22.29 -41.56 -26.44
N LYS A 73 21.10 -41.36 -27.04
CA LYS A 73 20.11 -42.36 -27.56
C LYS A 73 19.02 -42.97 -26.64
N GLY A 74 17.75 -42.73 -27.06
CA GLY A 74 16.56 -43.63 -27.01
C GLY A 74 15.66 -43.47 -25.78
N GLY A 75 14.33 -43.48 -25.82
CA GLY A 75 13.30 -43.69 -26.86
C GLY A 75 11.98 -44.18 -26.21
N GLY A 76 10.81 -43.87 -26.81
CA GLY A 76 9.46 -44.42 -26.53
C GLY A 76 8.45 -43.38 -26.01
N THR A 77 7.48 -42.85 -26.77
CA THR A 77 6.15 -43.38 -27.23
C THR A 77 5.28 -43.92 -26.07
N THR A 78 4.03 -43.50 -25.86
CA THR A 78 2.84 -43.71 -26.73
C THR A 78 1.64 -42.79 -26.41
N ASP A 79 0.92 -42.40 -27.48
CA ASP A 79 -0.53 -42.30 -27.78
C ASP A 79 -1.59 -42.29 -26.64
N GLY A 80 -2.75 -41.63 -26.76
CA GLY A 80 -3.39 -41.01 -27.93
C GLY A 80 -4.85 -40.61 -27.64
N GLY A 81 -5.57 -40.18 -28.69
CA GLY A 81 -7.04 -40.16 -28.70
C GLY A 81 -7.67 -38.91 -29.33
N THR A 82 -7.78 -38.90 -30.65
CA THR A 82 -8.65 -38.01 -31.44
C THR A 82 -10.07 -38.58 -31.53
N THR A 83 -11.08 -37.71 -31.58
CA THR A 83 -12.24 -37.86 -32.49
C THR A 83 -12.82 -36.50 -32.85
N ASP A 84 -12.82 -36.25 -34.17
CA ASP A 84 -13.53 -35.20 -34.90
C ASP A 84 -15.06 -35.36 -34.86
N GLY A 85 -15.76 -34.26 -35.15
CA GLY A 85 -16.96 -34.31 -35.99
C GLY A 85 -18.01 -33.23 -35.72
N GLY A 86 -18.24 -32.33 -36.68
CA GLY A 86 -19.53 -31.64 -36.81
C GLY A 86 -19.50 -30.23 -37.40
N THR A 87 -19.83 -30.13 -38.68
CA THR A 87 -19.88 -28.94 -39.54
C THR A 87 -21.21 -28.17 -39.49
N THR A 88 -21.10 -26.83 -39.59
CA THR A 88 -21.83 -25.83 -40.42
C THR A 88 -23.36 -25.65 -40.45
N ASP A 89 -23.69 -24.38 -40.75
CA ASP A 89 -24.93 -23.74 -41.24
C ASP A 89 -25.98 -23.39 -40.17
N GLY A 90 -26.54 -22.18 -40.11
CA GLY A 90 -26.71 -21.12 -41.10
C GLY A 90 -28.16 -20.67 -41.02
N GLY A 91 -28.44 -19.41 -40.67
CA GLY A 91 -29.81 -18.93 -40.49
C GLY A 91 -29.91 -17.42 -40.33
N THR A 92 -30.26 -16.76 -41.42
CA THR A 92 -30.62 -15.35 -41.55
C THR A 92 -32.05 -15.07 -41.07
N THR A 93 -32.35 -13.82 -40.71
CA THR A 93 -33.58 -13.00 -40.90
C THR A 93 -33.46 -11.80 -39.95
N ASP A 94 -33.16 -10.59 -40.42
CA ASP A 94 -33.99 -9.62 -41.13
C ASP A 94 -34.94 -8.79 -40.24
N SER A 95 -34.82 -7.48 -40.50
CA SER A 95 -35.79 -6.38 -40.43
C SER A 95 -36.44 -5.92 -39.11
N GLY A 96 -36.32 -4.60 -38.86
CA GLY A 96 -37.11 -3.90 -37.85
C GLY A 96 -36.75 -2.43 -37.62
N ALA A 97 -36.86 -1.61 -38.67
CA ALA A 97 -36.72 -0.15 -38.60
C ALA A 97 -37.79 0.54 -37.72
N GLY A 98 -37.42 1.68 -37.10
CA GLY A 98 -38.37 2.58 -36.45
C GLY A 98 -37.75 3.95 -36.15
N ALA A 99 -37.88 4.89 -37.08
CA ALA A 99 -37.49 6.29 -36.95
C ALA A 99 -38.61 7.16 -36.34
N THR A 100 -38.24 8.29 -35.71
CA THR A 100 -38.85 9.65 -35.78
C THR A 100 -38.25 10.52 -34.66
N ARG A 101 -37.41 11.53 -34.89
CA ARG A 101 -37.63 12.93 -35.34
C ARG A 101 -38.70 13.73 -34.58
N GLY A 102 -38.24 14.75 -33.84
CA GLY A 102 -38.99 15.94 -33.39
C GLY A 102 -38.01 17.10 -33.11
N LYS A 103 -38.33 18.33 -33.52
CA LYS A 103 -37.41 19.44 -33.83
C LYS A 103 -38.01 20.78 -33.35
N GLY A 104 -37.15 21.70 -32.89
CA GLY A 104 -37.36 23.18 -32.87
C GLY A 104 -37.96 23.76 -31.58
N GLY A 105 -37.63 24.98 -31.10
CA GLY A 105 -36.73 26.04 -31.59
C GLY A 105 -37.19 27.45 -31.10
N GLY A 106 -36.22 28.33 -30.73
CA GLY A 106 -36.30 29.81 -30.70
C GLY A 106 -37.04 30.47 -29.51
N LYS A 107 -36.79 31.73 -29.08
CA LYS A 107 -35.96 32.85 -29.60
C LYS A 107 -36.00 34.06 -28.62
N LYS A 108 -34.86 34.76 -28.43
CA LYS A 108 -34.57 36.22 -28.32
C LYS A 108 -35.22 37.22 -27.31
N GLY A 109 -34.32 38.05 -26.74
CA GLY A 109 -34.35 39.55 -26.64
C GLY A 109 -34.56 40.13 -25.23
N GLY A 110 -33.88 41.17 -24.73
CA GLY A 110 -32.87 42.13 -25.21
C GLY A 110 -32.70 43.30 -24.20
N ASP A 111 -31.56 44.01 -24.28
CA ASP A 111 -31.20 45.38 -23.83
C ASP A 111 -31.39 45.78 -22.33
N GLY A 112 -30.58 46.58 -21.64
CA GLY A 112 -29.42 47.44 -21.94
C GLY A 112 -29.35 48.54 -20.84
N GLY A 113 -28.15 48.96 -20.41
CA GLY A 113 -27.98 50.19 -19.59
C GLY A 113 -26.79 50.23 -18.62
N ASP A 114 -25.79 51.03 -18.98
CA ASP A 114 -24.73 51.69 -18.17
C ASP A 114 -24.60 53.13 -18.78
N PRO A 115 -24.01 54.24 -18.22
CA PRO A 115 -23.07 54.37 -17.09
C PRO A 115 -23.12 55.66 -16.19
N GLY A 116 -22.24 55.73 -15.16
CA GLY A 116 -21.69 56.96 -14.52
C GLY A 116 -22.21 57.28 -13.10
N THR A 117 -21.45 57.76 -12.09
CA THR A 117 -20.16 58.50 -12.00
C THR A 117 -19.53 58.44 -10.58
N ASP A 118 -18.20 58.60 -10.53
CA ASP A 118 -17.14 58.65 -9.47
C ASP A 118 -17.18 59.90 -8.50
N PRO A 119 -16.15 60.25 -7.65
CA PRO A 119 -15.47 59.64 -6.47
C PRO A 119 -15.47 60.53 -5.17
N GLY A 120 -14.98 59.97 -4.03
CA GLY A 120 -14.41 60.71 -2.87
C GLY A 120 -14.93 60.22 -1.51
N THR A 121 -14.20 60.08 -0.38
CA THR A 121 -12.85 60.44 0.09
C THR A 121 -12.50 59.61 1.36
N ASP A 122 -11.21 59.30 1.55
CA ASP A 122 -10.49 58.58 2.64
C ASP A 122 -10.48 59.29 4.03
N PRO A 123 -9.76 58.84 5.09
CA PRO A 123 -9.73 57.58 5.89
C PRO A 123 -10.22 57.79 7.36
N GLY A 124 -10.58 56.71 8.07
CA GLY A 124 -10.84 56.75 9.52
C GLY A 124 -10.66 55.40 10.21
N THR A 125 -9.88 55.39 11.28
CA THR A 125 -9.30 54.26 12.04
C THR A 125 -10.26 53.53 13.01
N ASP A 126 -10.03 52.20 13.13
CA ASP A 126 -10.41 51.14 14.12
C ASP A 126 -10.61 51.59 15.61
N PRO A 127 -11.23 50.84 16.57
CA PRO A 127 -11.54 49.39 16.56
C PRO A 127 -12.86 48.87 17.19
N GLY A 128 -13.24 47.65 16.79
CA GLY A 128 -13.93 46.65 17.62
C GLY A 128 -15.47 46.62 17.56
N THR A 129 -16.02 45.51 17.03
CA THR A 129 -16.68 44.44 17.80
C THR A 129 -17.17 43.38 16.82
N ASP A 130 -16.63 42.18 17.00
CA ASP A 130 -17.02 40.90 16.41
C ASP A 130 -18.55 40.64 16.40
N PRO A 131 -19.14 40.26 15.25
CA PRO A 131 -20.37 39.48 15.22
C PRO A 131 -20.03 38.02 14.87
N GLY A 132 -20.01 37.20 15.92
CA GLY A 132 -19.76 35.77 15.86
C GLY A 132 -20.49 35.05 14.73
N THR A 133 -19.71 34.38 13.91
CA THR A 133 -20.13 33.23 13.13
C THR A 133 -19.84 31.99 13.97
N ASP A 134 -20.92 31.30 14.33
CA ASP A 134 -20.94 29.94 14.86
C ASP A 134 -19.94 29.05 14.09
N PRO A 135 -18.82 28.62 14.70
CA PRO A 135 -18.01 27.56 14.14
C PRO A 135 -18.66 26.23 14.52
N GLY A 136 -18.90 25.40 13.50
CA GLY A 136 -19.19 23.99 13.72
C GLY A 136 -18.19 23.37 14.70
N THR A 137 -18.69 22.42 15.46
CA THR A 137 -18.00 21.61 16.48
C THR A 137 -16.49 21.52 16.29
N ASP A 138 -15.79 22.23 17.16
CA ASP A 138 -14.36 22.13 17.45
C ASP A 138 -13.93 20.66 17.70
N PRO A 139 -12.97 20.10 16.94
CA PRO A 139 -12.34 18.85 17.30
C PRO A 139 -11.23 19.14 18.32
N GLY A 140 -11.50 18.86 19.60
CA GLY A 140 -10.45 18.46 20.53
C GLY A 140 -10.10 19.38 21.70
N ASP A 141 -11.06 19.92 22.44
CA ASP A 141 -10.84 20.51 23.78
C ASP A 141 -10.54 19.47 24.91
N GLY A 142 -9.99 18.31 24.54
CA GLY A 142 -9.49 17.29 25.47
C GLY A 142 -8.02 17.56 25.84
N PRO A 143 -7.54 17.11 27.02
CA PRO A 143 -6.12 17.18 27.30
C PRO A 143 -5.35 16.38 26.24
N TYR A 144 -4.25 16.96 25.75
CA TYR A 144 -3.19 16.31 24.98
C TYR A 144 -2.88 14.90 25.50
N ASN A 145 -2.36 14.04 24.62
CA ASN A 145 -1.97 12.69 25.02
C ASN A 145 -0.96 12.77 26.17
N THR A 146 -1.20 11.98 27.22
CA THR A 146 -0.39 12.03 28.44
C THR A 146 0.37 10.71 28.61
N ALA A 147 1.69 10.77 28.43
CA ALA A 147 2.57 9.66 28.75
C ALA A 147 2.72 9.45 30.27
N ASP A 148 3.09 8.23 30.67
CA ASP A 148 3.45 7.92 32.05
C ASP A 148 4.81 8.53 32.44
N ALA A 149 5.23 8.30 33.69
CA ALA A 149 6.50 8.82 34.21
C ALA A 149 7.75 8.27 33.50
N SER A 150 7.60 7.20 32.70
CA SER A 150 8.66 6.60 31.88
C SER A 150 8.64 7.11 30.44
N GLY A 151 7.67 7.96 30.09
CA GLY A 151 7.47 8.45 28.72
C GLY A 151 6.71 7.46 27.82
N LEU A 152 6.00 6.48 28.40
CA LEU A 152 5.21 5.51 27.65
C LEU A 152 3.72 5.84 27.70
N TYR A 153 3.04 5.65 26.58
CA TYR A 153 1.60 5.78 26.45
C TYR A 153 0.92 4.42 26.67
N SER A 154 -0.12 4.38 27.49
CA SER A 154 -1.08 3.26 27.49
C SER A 154 -2.09 3.40 26.34
N THR A 155 -2.43 4.64 26.00
CA THR A 155 -3.31 5.02 24.91
C THR A 155 -2.80 6.32 24.30
N TYR A 156 -2.96 6.47 22.98
CA TYR A 156 -2.66 7.69 22.24
C TYR A 156 -3.76 7.93 21.19
N VAL A 157 -4.11 9.18 20.92
CA VAL A 157 -5.08 9.58 19.89
C VAL A 157 -4.43 10.57 18.95
N SER A 158 -4.30 10.23 17.66
CA SER A 158 -3.69 11.12 16.66
C SER A 158 -4.54 12.34 16.32
N GLY A 159 -3.99 13.31 15.59
CA GLY A 159 -4.75 14.47 15.10
C GLY A 159 -5.11 15.52 16.15
N LYS A 160 -4.57 15.42 17.38
CA LYS A 160 -4.81 16.37 18.48
C LYS A 160 -3.81 17.53 18.57
N GLY A 161 -2.85 17.59 17.66
CA GLY A 161 -1.80 18.62 17.63
C GLY A 161 -0.52 18.28 18.41
N ASP A 162 -0.41 17.09 19.02
CA ASP A 162 0.76 16.70 19.81
C ASP A 162 2.08 16.68 19.01
N LEU A 163 2.01 16.28 17.74
CA LEU A 163 3.11 16.35 16.76
C LEU A 163 2.84 17.38 15.65
N GLY A 164 2.08 18.44 15.95
CA GLY A 164 1.77 19.50 14.98
C GLY A 164 0.73 19.12 13.92
N VAL A 165 0.15 17.92 14.01
CA VAL A 165 -0.93 17.43 13.14
C VAL A 165 -2.27 17.64 13.82
N THR A 166 -3.18 18.34 13.15
CA THR A 166 -4.58 18.46 13.57
C THR A 166 -5.47 17.98 12.44
N SER A 167 -6.40 17.07 12.75
CA SER A 167 -7.31 16.48 11.77
C SER A 167 -8.66 16.22 12.41
N ALA A 168 -9.72 16.20 11.60
CA ALA A 168 -10.99 15.70 12.05
C ALA A 168 -10.98 14.17 12.16
N TYR A 169 -10.11 13.48 11.39
CA TYR A 169 -9.89 12.05 11.50
C TYR A 169 -8.82 11.70 12.54
N ASN A 170 -9.15 10.84 13.50
CA ASN A 170 -8.25 10.41 14.56
C ASN A 170 -8.19 8.88 14.73
N VAL A 171 -7.03 8.39 15.15
CA VAL A 171 -6.81 6.98 15.47
C VAL A 171 -6.47 6.86 16.95
N GLU A 172 -7.36 6.26 17.72
CA GLU A 172 -7.07 5.84 19.10
C GLU A 172 -6.28 4.53 19.06
N VAL A 173 -5.00 4.56 19.43
CA VAL A 173 -4.20 3.36 19.63
C VAL A 173 -4.09 3.00 21.11
N VAL A 174 -4.28 1.72 21.43
CA VAL A 174 -4.15 1.15 22.77
C VAL A 174 -2.95 0.21 22.79
N PHE A 175 -1.93 0.55 23.57
CA PHE A 175 -0.70 -0.24 23.65
C PHE A 175 -0.84 -1.39 24.64
N ASN A 176 -0.61 -2.61 24.15
CA ASN A 176 -0.60 -3.83 24.95
C ASN A 176 0.75 -4.55 24.80
N GLY A 177 1.30 -5.07 25.90
CA GLY A 177 2.63 -5.70 25.90
C GLY A 177 3.75 -4.77 26.35
N ALA A 178 4.99 -5.15 26.06
CA ALA A 178 6.17 -4.42 26.48
C ALA A 178 6.65 -3.52 25.34
N TRP A 179 6.80 -2.23 25.63
CA TRP A 179 7.19 -1.22 24.66
C TRP A 179 8.34 -0.38 25.20
N THR A 180 9.19 0.09 24.30
CA THR A 180 10.16 1.15 24.59
C THR A 180 9.65 2.49 24.05
N VAL A 181 10.16 3.59 24.60
CA VAL A 181 9.81 4.95 24.13
C VAL A 181 10.13 5.12 22.65
N ALA A 182 11.27 4.60 22.18
CA ALA A 182 11.67 4.71 20.78
C ALA A 182 10.74 3.93 19.84
N GLN A 183 10.29 2.74 20.26
CA GLN A 183 9.30 1.98 19.48
C GLN A 183 7.98 2.73 19.41
N GLN A 184 7.45 3.22 20.54
CA GLN A 184 6.23 4.01 20.52
C GLN A 184 6.38 5.26 19.67
N SER A 185 7.51 5.97 19.74
CA SER A 185 7.76 7.14 18.90
C SER A 185 7.63 6.85 17.41
N ALA A 186 8.14 5.71 16.92
CA ALA A 186 7.98 5.31 15.52
C ALA A 186 6.51 5.00 15.17
N ILE A 187 5.78 4.31 16.06
CA ILE A 187 4.35 4.09 15.89
C ILE A 187 3.57 5.41 15.87
N LEU A 188 3.94 6.38 16.71
CA LEU A 188 3.27 7.67 16.79
C LEU A 188 3.44 8.46 15.48
N THR A 189 4.61 8.43 14.85
CA THR A 189 4.81 8.99 13.50
C THR A 189 3.83 8.40 12.49
N ALA A 190 3.65 7.07 12.50
CA ALA A 190 2.75 6.39 11.57
C ALA A 190 1.28 6.79 11.78
N VAL A 191 0.77 6.82 13.02
CA VAL A 191 -0.64 7.21 13.28
C VAL A 191 -0.89 8.69 12.98
N GLU A 192 0.09 9.57 13.20
CA GLU A 192 -0.06 10.99 12.84
C GLU A 192 0.00 11.20 11.33
N MET A 193 0.78 10.38 10.60
CA MET A 193 0.73 10.38 9.15
C MET A 193 -0.65 9.97 8.64
N ILE A 194 -1.32 9.00 9.26
CA ILE A 194 -2.72 8.67 8.91
C ILE A 194 -3.63 9.89 9.07
N SER A 195 -3.58 10.59 10.20
CA SER A 195 -4.35 11.83 10.41
C SER A 195 -3.89 13.00 9.52
N THR A 196 -2.70 12.91 8.91
CA THR A 196 -2.25 13.89 7.91
C THR A 196 -2.87 13.61 6.53
N LEU A 197 -3.03 12.32 6.18
CA LEU A 197 -3.55 11.89 4.88
C LEU A 197 -5.08 11.81 4.85
N VAL A 198 -5.71 11.44 5.96
CA VAL A 198 -7.17 11.40 6.13
C VAL A 198 -7.58 12.60 6.97
N THR A 199 -8.42 13.45 6.39
CA THR A 199 -8.72 14.78 6.94
C THR A 199 -10.15 14.95 7.42
N GLY A 200 -11.09 14.17 6.87
CA GLY A 200 -12.50 14.24 7.24
C GLY A 200 -12.90 13.23 8.32
N ASP A 201 -13.82 13.67 9.15
CA ASP A 201 -14.47 12.90 10.22
C ASP A 201 -15.25 11.70 9.68
N VAL A 202 -15.17 10.57 10.37
CA VAL A 202 -16.00 9.39 10.14
C VAL A 202 -16.89 9.15 11.35
N ALA A 203 -18.20 9.19 11.11
CA ALA A 203 -19.24 9.10 12.13
C ALA A 203 -18.94 8.11 13.29
N ASP A 204 -19.03 8.58 14.54
CA ASP A 204 -18.79 7.78 15.74
C ASP A 204 -19.51 6.42 15.76
N TYR A 205 -18.81 5.40 16.28
CA TYR A 205 -19.41 4.13 16.68
C TYR A 205 -19.46 4.00 18.20
N GLY A 206 -20.60 4.37 18.78
CA GLY A 206 -20.82 4.30 20.22
C GLY A 206 -20.00 5.36 20.96
N SER A 207 -18.82 4.97 21.47
CA SER A 207 -17.85 5.88 22.11
C SER A 207 -16.50 5.91 21.40
N VAL A 208 -16.39 5.23 20.26
CA VAL A 208 -15.22 5.29 19.40
C VAL A 208 -15.45 6.38 18.40
N ASP A 209 -14.61 7.41 18.50
CA ASP A 209 -14.41 8.44 17.50
C ASP A 209 -13.50 7.86 16.41
N ASP A 210 -13.93 7.96 15.15
CA ASP A 210 -13.28 7.42 13.95
C ASP A 210 -12.83 5.95 13.98
N LEU A 211 -11.69 5.64 14.61
CA LEU A 211 -11.07 4.32 14.64
C LEU A 211 -10.30 4.05 15.93
N ARG A 212 -10.54 2.88 16.54
CA ARG A 212 -9.76 2.35 17.66
C ARG A 212 -8.97 1.09 17.33
N ILE A 213 -7.66 1.13 17.48
CA ILE A 213 -6.75 0.01 17.21
C ILE A 213 -6.07 -0.47 18.50
N THR A 214 -6.07 -1.78 18.73
CA THR A 214 -5.21 -2.38 19.77
C THR A 214 -3.88 -2.79 19.17
N LEU A 215 -2.77 -2.23 19.67
CA LEU A 215 -1.42 -2.57 19.24
C LEU A 215 -0.77 -3.52 20.24
N SER A 216 -0.16 -4.60 19.76
CA SER A 216 0.52 -5.58 20.62
C SER A 216 1.94 -5.91 20.17
N SER A 217 2.83 -6.15 21.12
CA SER A 217 4.24 -6.51 20.90
C SER A 217 4.56 -7.92 21.42
N TYR A 218 3.77 -8.90 21.00
CA TYR A 218 3.99 -10.31 21.36
C TYR A 218 4.60 -11.08 20.20
N ALA A 219 5.49 -12.03 20.49
CA ALA A 219 6.15 -12.87 19.49
C ALA A 219 5.15 -13.56 18.54
N ILE A 220 5.50 -13.58 17.25
CA ILE A 220 4.74 -14.27 16.19
C ILE A 220 5.50 -15.54 15.81
N ASP A 221 6.69 -15.40 15.24
CA ASP A 221 7.56 -16.48 14.78
C ASP A 221 9.04 -16.30 15.15
N GLY A 222 9.41 -15.16 15.74
CA GLY A 222 10.74 -14.90 16.29
C GLY A 222 11.42 -13.74 15.57
N ALA A 223 12.63 -13.98 15.09
CA ALA A 223 13.33 -12.98 14.27
C ALA A 223 13.19 -13.39 12.80
N TYR A 224 12.97 -12.39 11.95
CA TYR A 224 12.67 -12.52 10.52
C TYR A 224 11.36 -13.25 10.25
N GLY A 225 10.88 -13.20 8.99
CA GLY A 225 9.59 -13.78 8.64
C GLY A 225 8.49 -12.75 8.84
N THR A 226 7.47 -13.10 9.63
CA THR A 226 6.30 -12.23 9.83
C THR A 226 6.62 -11.12 10.81
N VAL A 227 6.95 -9.94 10.31
CA VAL A 227 7.37 -8.81 11.15
C VAL A 227 6.20 -8.15 11.90
N ALA A 228 5.02 -8.15 11.29
CA ALA A 228 3.78 -7.71 11.88
C ALA A 228 2.59 -8.34 11.15
N ARG A 229 1.39 -8.13 11.70
CA ARG A 229 0.11 -8.49 11.08
C ARG A 229 -1.03 -7.70 11.70
N ALA A 230 -2.06 -7.43 10.91
CA ALA A 230 -3.23 -6.70 11.36
C ALA A 230 -4.54 -7.29 10.81
N SER A 231 -5.64 -6.83 11.38
CA SER A 231 -6.98 -7.09 10.83
C SER A 231 -8.01 -6.12 11.41
N VAL A 232 -9.14 -6.02 10.71
CA VAL A 232 -10.36 -5.35 11.18
C VAL A 232 -11.04 -6.22 12.25
N SER A 233 -11.51 -5.61 13.34
CA SER A 233 -12.33 -6.27 14.37
C SER A 233 -13.76 -5.73 14.47
N GLY A 234 -14.07 -4.63 13.79
CA GLY A 234 -15.42 -4.11 13.68
C GLY A 234 -15.52 -3.04 12.58
N ALA A 235 -16.56 -3.16 11.76
CA ALA A 235 -16.91 -2.22 10.69
C ALA A 235 -18.31 -1.64 10.89
N ARG A 236 -18.53 -0.45 10.36
CA ARG A 236 -19.83 0.24 10.35
C ARG A 236 -20.72 -0.44 9.32
N ALA A 237 -21.95 -0.75 9.70
CA ALA A 237 -22.88 -1.46 8.79
C ALA A 237 -23.41 -0.61 7.62
N ALA A 238 -23.12 0.70 7.61
CA ALA A 238 -23.64 1.62 6.59
C ALA A 238 -22.77 1.64 5.32
N ASP A 239 -21.46 1.53 5.51
CA ASP A 239 -20.41 1.81 4.51
C ASP A 239 -19.23 0.83 4.62
N ASP A 240 -19.26 -0.09 5.57
CA ASP A 240 -18.20 -1.05 5.87
C ASP A 240 -16.89 -0.41 6.34
N ILE A 241 -16.88 0.89 6.68
CA ILE A 241 -15.68 1.57 7.19
C ILE A 241 -15.37 1.07 8.61
N PRO A 242 -14.15 0.57 8.89
CA PRO A 242 -13.75 0.10 10.22
C PRO A 242 -13.86 1.17 11.31
N TRP A 243 -14.45 0.79 12.44
CA TRP A 243 -14.38 1.56 13.69
C TRP A 243 -13.44 0.89 14.70
N SER A 244 -13.02 -0.36 14.48
CA SER A 244 -12.01 -1.01 15.32
C SER A 244 -11.19 -2.05 14.59
N GLY A 245 -9.90 -2.13 14.94
CA GLY A 245 -8.97 -3.14 14.46
C GLY A 245 -7.92 -3.53 15.51
N TRP A 246 -6.99 -4.38 15.09
CA TRP A 246 -5.83 -4.75 15.90
C TRP A 246 -4.58 -4.92 15.03
N VAL A 247 -3.43 -4.64 15.61
CA VAL A 247 -2.10 -4.87 15.03
C VAL A 247 -1.24 -5.64 16.03
N GLN A 248 -0.51 -6.64 15.56
CA GLN A 248 0.49 -7.36 16.32
C GLN A 248 1.84 -7.26 15.62
N PHE A 249 2.81 -6.65 16.30
CA PHE A 249 4.21 -6.62 15.87
C PHE A 249 4.97 -7.79 16.49
N ASP A 250 5.84 -8.45 15.72
CA ASP A 250 6.73 -9.46 16.29
C ASP A 250 7.82 -8.79 17.14
N SER A 251 7.73 -9.01 18.44
CA SER A 251 8.72 -8.59 19.42
C SER A 251 10.17 -9.00 19.08
N GLY A 252 10.39 -10.08 18.32
CA GLY A 252 11.71 -10.53 17.90
C GLY A 252 12.31 -9.71 16.76
N ASP A 253 11.51 -8.91 16.05
CA ASP A 253 11.94 -8.06 14.95
C ASP A 253 11.95 -6.57 15.28
N MET A 254 11.24 -6.14 16.33
CA MET A 254 11.10 -4.72 16.69
C MET A 254 12.42 -3.96 16.83
N GLU A 255 13.46 -4.57 17.42
CA GLU A 255 14.76 -3.91 17.59
C GLU A 255 15.51 -3.76 16.25
N ARG A 256 15.33 -4.73 15.35
CA ARG A 256 15.90 -4.70 13.99
C ARG A 256 15.20 -3.67 13.12
N LEU A 257 13.87 -3.64 13.13
CA LEU A 257 13.07 -2.66 12.37
C LEU A 257 13.37 -1.23 12.83
N LEU A 258 13.40 -1.02 14.15
CA LEU A 258 13.76 0.29 14.71
C LEU A 258 15.19 0.69 14.34
N GLY A 259 16.14 -0.24 14.41
CA GLY A 259 17.54 0.02 14.01
C GLY A 259 17.72 0.28 12.52
N ALA A 260 16.82 -0.26 11.68
CA ALA A 260 16.78 -0.01 10.24
C ALA A 260 16.00 1.26 9.85
N GLY A 261 15.20 1.81 10.77
CA GLY A 261 14.34 2.96 10.50
C GLY A 261 13.10 2.61 9.66
N THR A 262 12.60 1.37 9.75
CA THR A 262 11.41 0.90 9.00
C THR A 262 10.25 0.49 9.90
N LEU A 263 10.34 0.76 11.20
CA LEU A 263 9.29 0.39 12.15
C LEU A 263 8.02 1.25 11.97
N ASP A 264 8.20 2.53 11.67
CA ASP A 264 7.16 3.46 11.27
C ASP A 264 6.52 3.05 9.94
N ASP A 265 7.30 2.64 8.95
CA ASP A 265 6.76 2.10 7.68
C ASP A 265 5.85 0.89 7.92
N VAL A 266 6.34 -0.09 8.68
CA VAL A 266 5.57 -1.29 9.04
C VAL A 266 4.33 -0.91 9.84
N ALA A 267 4.45 0.04 10.76
CA ALA A 267 3.31 0.49 11.55
C ALA A 267 2.23 1.12 10.67
N PHE A 268 2.62 2.00 9.75
CA PHE A 268 1.72 2.66 8.82
C PHE A 268 0.99 1.63 7.95
N HIS A 269 1.73 0.69 7.37
CA HIS A 269 1.20 -0.42 6.58
C HIS A 269 0.12 -1.22 7.34
N GLU A 270 0.44 -1.65 8.56
CA GLU A 270 -0.49 -2.46 9.36
C GLU A 270 -1.70 -1.67 9.87
N ILE A 271 -1.54 -0.37 10.09
CA ILE A 271 -2.66 0.52 10.44
C ILE A 271 -3.60 0.67 9.23
N LEU A 272 -3.09 0.74 8.00
CA LEU A 272 -3.95 0.75 6.80
C LEU A 272 -4.76 -0.54 6.68
N HIS A 273 -4.18 -1.70 6.97
CA HIS A 273 -4.96 -2.94 7.06
C HIS A 273 -6.03 -2.91 8.16
N ALA A 274 -5.74 -2.33 9.32
CA ALA A 274 -6.73 -2.13 10.38
C ALA A 274 -7.82 -1.10 10.02
N MET A 275 -7.53 -0.18 9.09
CA MET A 275 -8.49 0.70 8.40
C MET A 275 -9.25 -0.03 7.27
N GLY A 276 -9.00 -1.31 7.05
CA GLY A 276 -9.73 -2.14 6.09
C GLY A 276 -9.10 -2.21 4.70
N PHE A 277 -7.95 -1.55 4.48
CA PHE A 277 -7.25 -1.59 3.21
C PHE A 277 -6.81 -3.02 2.91
N GLY A 278 -7.39 -3.65 1.89
CA GLY A 278 -7.24 -5.07 1.62
C GLY A 278 -8.42 -5.88 2.18
N PRO A 279 -8.47 -6.15 3.51
CA PRO A 279 -9.49 -7.03 4.09
C PRO A 279 -10.95 -6.63 3.86
N GLN A 280 -11.23 -5.35 3.60
CA GLN A 280 -12.60 -4.83 3.47
C GLN A 280 -13.01 -4.57 2.01
N TRP A 281 -12.10 -4.75 1.05
CA TRP A 281 -12.35 -4.35 -0.34
C TRP A 281 -13.49 -5.13 -1.00
N ASP A 282 -13.68 -6.42 -0.70
CA ASP A 282 -14.76 -7.24 -1.28
C ASP A 282 -16.12 -6.83 -0.71
N GLU A 283 -16.18 -6.61 0.61
CA GLU A 283 -17.37 -6.10 1.29
C GLU A 283 -17.81 -4.74 0.75
N MET A 284 -16.84 -3.86 0.47
CA MET A 284 -17.08 -2.54 -0.14
C MET A 284 -17.39 -2.62 -1.65
N GLY A 285 -17.26 -3.79 -2.29
CA GLY A 285 -17.49 -3.97 -3.72
C GLY A 285 -16.42 -3.34 -4.61
N LEU A 286 -15.20 -3.16 -4.08
CA LEU A 286 -14.06 -2.49 -4.71
C LEU A 286 -13.05 -3.45 -5.33
N VAL A 287 -13.38 -4.74 -5.46
CA VAL A 287 -12.53 -5.71 -6.15
C VAL A 287 -13.28 -6.45 -7.25
N ALA A 288 -12.56 -6.76 -8.33
CA ALA A 288 -13.06 -7.60 -9.41
C ALA A 288 -11.93 -8.39 -10.07
N THR A 289 -12.28 -9.53 -10.66
CA THR A 289 -11.36 -10.26 -11.54
C THR A 289 -11.50 -9.76 -12.98
N VAL A 290 -10.43 -9.21 -13.53
CA VAL A 290 -10.35 -8.70 -14.90
C VAL A 290 -9.30 -9.50 -15.65
N ALA A 291 -9.69 -10.17 -16.74
CA ALA A 291 -8.79 -10.98 -17.57
C ALA A 291 -7.99 -12.06 -16.81
N GLY A 292 -8.47 -12.51 -15.64
CA GLY A 292 -7.81 -13.50 -14.80
C GLY A 292 -6.98 -12.92 -13.66
N GLU A 293 -6.87 -11.59 -13.56
CA GLU A 293 -6.16 -10.87 -12.50
C GLU A 293 -7.14 -10.20 -11.54
N THR A 294 -6.83 -10.22 -10.24
CA THR A 294 -7.58 -9.45 -9.24
C THR A 294 -7.20 -7.99 -9.34
N ARG A 295 -8.19 -7.11 -9.30
CA ARG A 295 -7.98 -5.65 -9.35
C ARG A 295 -8.84 -4.93 -8.33
N PHE A 296 -8.27 -3.88 -7.76
CA PHE A 296 -9.02 -2.87 -7.02
C PHE A 296 -9.65 -1.90 -8.01
N THR A 297 -10.97 -1.75 -7.96
CA THR A 297 -11.79 -1.11 -9.01
C THR A 297 -12.21 0.33 -8.68
N GLY A 298 -11.69 0.89 -7.58
CA GLY A 298 -11.90 2.28 -7.21
C GLY A 298 -11.45 3.24 -8.31
N ALA A 299 -12.25 4.28 -8.55
CA ALA A 299 -12.06 5.18 -9.69
C ALA A 299 -10.89 6.14 -9.45
N ASN A 300 -10.73 6.63 -8.22
CA ASN A 300 -9.66 7.52 -7.82
C ASN A 300 -8.31 6.79 -7.84
N ALA A 301 -8.23 5.60 -7.25
CA ALA A 301 -7.03 4.77 -7.26
C ALA A 301 -6.63 4.36 -8.68
N THR A 302 -7.60 4.03 -9.54
CA THR A 302 -7.34 3.72 -10.96
C THR A 302 -6.75 4.92 -11.70
N LEU A 303 -7.24 6.13 -11.42
CA LEU A 303 -6.70 7.36 -12.00
C LEU A 303 -5.27 7.63 -11.52
N ALA A 304 -5.02 7.53 -10.21
CA ALA A 304 -3.71 7.72 -9.59
C ALA A 304 -2.69 6.70 -10.12
N TRP A 305 -3.05 5.42 -10.15
CA TRP A 305 -2.23 4.33 -10.71
C TRP A 305 -1.76 4.63 -12.14
N GLN A 306 -2.67 5.04 -13.02
CA GLN A 306 -2.33 5.34 -14.42
C GLN A 306 -1.42 6.56 -14.56
N ALA A 307 -1.53 7.53 -13.65
CA ALA A 307 -0.73 8.74 -13.66
C ALA A 307 0.67 8.48 -13.07
N GLU A 308 0.71 7.96 -11.85
CA GLU A 308 1.90 7.77 -11.02
C GLU A 308 2.81 6.66 -11.56
N PHE A 309 2.22 5.57 -12.03
CA PHE A 309 2.93 4.40 -12.57
C PHE A 309 2.68 4.25 -14.08
N SER A 310 2.74 5.36 -14.82
CA SER A 310 2.40 5.41 -16.26
C SER A 310 3.18 4.42 -17.14
N GLY A 311 4.37 4.00 -16.71
CA GLY A 311 5.18 3.00 -17.41
C GLY A 311 4.54 1.61 -17.36
N PRO A 312 4.47 0.97 -16.17
CA PRO A 312 3.73 -0.27 -15.96
C PRO A 312 2.27 -0.20 -16.44
N ALA A 313 1.53 0.85 -16.09
CA ALA A 313 0.14 1.02 -16.50
C ALA A 313 -0.02 1.12 -18.03
N GLY A 314 0.95 1.70 -18.74
CA GLY A 314 0.91 1.84 -20.21
C GLY A 314 1.06 0.54 -21.00
N VAL A 315 1.56 -0.53 -20.36
CA VAL A 315 1.68 -1.86 -20.97
C VAL A 315 0.68 -2.87 -20.40
N ASP A 316 -0.04 -2.49 -19.35
CA ASP A 316 -1.07 -3.29 -18.72
C ASP A 316 -2.43 -3.14 -19.46
N PRO A 317 -2.93 -4.21 -20.14
CA PRO A 317 -4.21 -4.15 -20.86
C PRO A 317 -5.42 -3.95 -19.94
N GLY A 318 -5.27 -4.22 -18.64
CA GLY A 318 -6.30 -4.04 -17.61
C GLY A 318 -6.21 -2.71 -16.86
N ALA A 319 -5.24 -1.83 -17.15
CA ALA A 319 -5.00 -0.61 -16.37
C ALA A 319 -6.23 0.31 -16.24
N ALA A 320 -7.11 0.31 -17.25
CA ALA A 320 -8.36 1.07 -17.23
C ALA A 320 -9.48 0.44 -16.37
N SER A 321 -9.27 -0.78 -15.88
CA SER A 321 -10.26 -1.58 -15.14
C SER A 321 -9.89 -1.77 -13.66
N GLY A 322 -8.83 -1.13 -13.18
CA GLY A 322 -8.43 -1.19 -11.79
C GLY A 322 -6.93 -1.28 -11.57
N VAL A 323 -6.53 -1.11 -10.31
CA VAL A 323 -5.16 -1.24 -9.81
C VAL A 323 -4.83 -2.73 -9.62
N PRO A 324 -3.69 -3.22 -10.13
CA PRO A 324 -3.25 -4.61 -9.91
C PRO A 324 -3.10 -4.95 -8.41
N VAL A 325 -3.74 -6.04 -8.00
CA VAL A 325 -3.69 -6.56 -6.62
C VAL A 325 -2.83 -7.81 -6.59
N GLU A 326 -2.05 -7.96 -5.53
CA GLU A 326 -1.18 -9.12 -5.32
C GLU A 326 -1.97 -10.44 -5.40
N MET A 327 -1.42 -11.43 -6.10
CA MET A 327 -2.03 -12.75 -6.29
C MET A 327 -1.15 -13.90 -5.80
N ASP A 328 0.13 -13.64 -5.58
CA ASP A 328 1.11 -14.57 -5.09
C ASP A 328 1.21 -14.56 -3.55
N GLY A 329 1.89 -15.57 -3.02
CA GLY A 329 2.04 -15.76 -1.58
C GLY A 329 0.82 -16.42 -0.91
N GLY A 330 0.69 -16.19 0.39
CA GLY A 330 -0.37 -16.78 1.22
C GLY A 330 -1.59 -15.88 1.35
N SER A 331 -2.61 -16.33 2.10
CA SER A 331 -3.81 -15.53 2.39
C SER A 331 -3.54 -14.26 3.23
N GLY A 332 -2.33 -14.11 3.77
CA GLY A 332 -1.87 -12.88 4.41
C GLY A 332 -1.16 -11.93 3.46
N THR A 333 -1.08 -12.25 2.16
CA THR A 333 -0.36 -11.47 1.14
C THR A 333 -1.26 -11.27 -0.07
N ALA A 334 -1.69 -12.36 -0.72
CA ALA A 334 -2.56 -12.31 -1.89
C ALA A 334 -3.92 -11.70 -1.55
N GLY A 335 -4.40 -10.80 -2.41
CA GLY A 335 -5.73 -10.20 -2.36
C GLY A 335 -5.88 -9.01 -1.42
N VAL A 336 -4.85 -8.69 -0.62
CA VAL A 336 -4.91 -7.61 0.39
C VAL A 336 -3.80 -6.57 0.24
N HIS A 337 -2.94 -6.72 -0.77
CA HIS A 337 -1.82 -5.82 -1.08
C HIS A 337 -1.84 -5.39 -2.54
N TRP A 338 -1.09 -4.34 -2.84
CA TRP A 338 -0.68 -4.08 -4.22
C TRP A 338 0.32 -5.12 -4.72
N ASP A 339 0.28 -5.38 -6.02
CA ASP A 339 1.18 -6.32 -6.70
C ASP A 339 2.66 -5.93 -6.53
N GLU A 340 3.45 -6.79 -5.88
CA GLU A 340 4.84 -6.50 -5.52
C GLU A 340 5.72 -6.25 -6.75
N MET A 341 5.52 -7.01 -7.84
CA MET A 341 6.35 -6.88 -9.04
C MET A 341 6.19 -5.52 -9.73
N ILE A 342 4.99 -4.96 -9.62
CA ILE A 342 4.61 -3.68 -10.19
C ILE A 342 4.99 -2.51 -9.29
N PHE A 343 4.61 -2.57 -8.01
CA PHE A 343 4.68 -1.44 -7.08
C PHE A 343 5.99 -1.40 -6.28
N ARG A 344 6.63 -2.56 -6.07
CA ARG A 344 7.95 -2.75 -5.46
C ARG A 344 8.11 -2.13 -4.07
N LYS A 345 8.48 -0.85 -4.01
CA LYS A 345 8.77 -0.13 -2.76
C LYS A 345 7.56 0.66 -2.24
N GLU A 346 6.40 0.50 -2.87
CA GLU A 346 5.19 1.12 -2.35
C GLU A 346 4.82 0.47 -1.01
N ILE A 347 4.39 1.27 -0.04
CA ILE A 347 4.25 0.85 1.35
C ILE A 347 3.20 -0.26 1.58
N MET A 348 2.22 -0.42 0.70
CA MET A 348 1.16 -1.44 0.75
C MET A 348 1.42 -2.64 -0.17
N THR A 349 2.67 -2.86 -0.59
CA THR A 349 3.08 -4.19 -1.05
C THR A 349 3.35 -5.11 0.14
N GLY A 350 3.36 -6.42 -0.09
CA GLY A 350 3.44 -7.43 0.97
C GLY A 350 4.82 -7.58 1.63
N TYR A 351 5.83 -6.82 1.22
CA TYR A 351 7.21 -6.99 1.64
C TYR A 351 7.85 -5.66 2.06
N VAL A 352 8.45 -5.66 3.26
CA VAL A 352 9.11 -4.47 3.80
C VAL A 352 10.42 -4.20 3.06
N ASN A 353 10.55 -3.02 2.46
CA ASN A 353 11.80 -2.53 1.85
C ASN A 353 12.49 -1.48 2.75
N ALA A 354 13.70 -1.07 2.38
CA ALA A 354 14.45 -0.06 3.14
C ALA A 354 14.08 1.40 2.81
N ASP A 355 13.47 1.63 1.65
CA ASP A 355 13.04 2.97 1.18
C ASP A 355 11.56 2.89 0.76
N ASN A 356 10.67 2.49 1.66
CA ASN A 356 9.25 2.45 1.33
C ASN A 356 8.73 3.87 1.11
N PHE A 357 7.70 4.01 0.28
CA PHE A 357 7.02 5.29 0.07
C PHE A 357 5.52 5.11 -0.01
N ILE A 358 4.78 6.15 0.38
CA ILE A 358 3.33 6.23 0.29
C ILE A 358 2.99 6.76 -1.10
N ALA A 359 2.36 5.93 -1.93
CA ALA A 359 1.91 6.34 -3.26
C ALA A 359 0.60 7.13 -3.21
N ALA A 360 0.41 8.03 -4.17
CA ALA A 360 -0.89 8.68 -4.41
C ALA A 360 -1.99 7.63 -4.69
N THR A 361 -1.61 6.51 -5.31
CA THR A 361 -2.49 5.35 -5.52
C THR A 361 -3.08 4.79 -4.23
N THR A 362 -2.30 4.69 -3.15
CA THR A 362 -2.76 4.21 -1.84
C THR A 362 -3.69 5.22 -1.17
N VAL A 363 -3.35 6.51 -1.21
CA VAL A 363 -4.22 7.58 -0.67
C VAL A 363 -5.55 7.63 -1.42
N ALA A 364 -5.52 7.53 -2.75
CA ALA A 364 -6.71 7.51 -3.59
C ALA A 364 -7.59 6.26 -3.37
N ALA A 365 -6.99 5.12 -3.00
CA ALA A 365 -7.75 3.93 -2.64
C ALA A 365 -8.50 4.10 -1.31
N LEU A 366 -7.92 4.82 -0.34
CA LEU A 366 -8.66 5.21 0.88
C LEU A 366 -9.84 6.13 0.54
N GLU A 367 -9.68 7.07 -0.40
CA GLU A 367 -10.78 7.89 -0.90
C GLU A 367 -11.91 7.03 -1.52
N ASP A 368 -11.55 6.05 -2.35
CA ASP A 368 -12.53 5.12 -2.93
C ASP A 368 -13.19 4.21 -1.87
N MET A 369 -12.52 3.93 -0.75
CA MET A 369 -13.07 3.21 0.41
C MET A 369 -14.03 4.06 1.26
N GLY A 370 -14.14 5.36 0.98
CA GLY A 370 -15.07 6.28 1.66
C GLY A 370 -14.43 7.13 2.77
N TYR A 371 -13.10 7.15 2.88
CA TYR A 371 -12.39 8.12 3.71
C TYR A 371 -12.26 9.46 2.97
N ASP A 372 -12.38 10.58 3.67
CA ASP A 372 -12.08 11.90 3.10
C ASP A 372 -10.57 12.17 3.24
N THR A 373 -9.83 12.11 2.14
CA THR A 373 -8.37 12.19 2.11
C THR A 373 -7.84 13.49 1.50
N ILE A 374 -6.51 13.64 1.47
CA ILE A 374 -5.84 14.72 0.75
C ILE A 374 -5.80 14.52 -0.78
N PHE A 375 -6.30 13.40 -1.31
CA PHE A 375 -6.24 13.11 -2.74
C PHE A 375 -7.12 14.08 -3.55
N ASP A 376 -6.56 14.64 -4.63
CA ASP A 376 -7.29 15.47 -5.58
C ASP A 376 -7.25 14.84 -6.98
N ALA A 377 -8.40 14.37 -7.47
CA ALA A 377 -8.52 13.82 -8.82
C ALA A 377 -8.17 14.82 -9.94
N ALA A 378 -8.19 16.13 -9.66
CA ALA A 378 -7.73 17.16 -10.59
C ALA A 378 -6.19 17.26 -10.68
N ASP A 379 -5.48 16.77 -9.66
CA ASP A 379 -4.02 16.69 -9.60
C ASP A 379 -3.54 15.34 -9.01
N PRO A 380 -3.70 14.23 -9.75
CA PRO A 380 -3.36 12.89 -9.26
C PRO A 380 -1.85 12.65 -9.07
N LEU A 381 -1.01 13.66 -9.37
CA LEU A 381 0.44 13.64 -9.16
C LEU A 381 0.87 14.65 -8.09
N ALA A 382 -0.08 15.24 -7.35
CA ALA A 382 0.23 16.07 -6.20
C ALA A 382 1.14 15.29 -5.22
N PRO A 383 2.23 15.91 -4.71
CA PRO A 383 3.11 15.24 -3.77
C PRO A 383 2.37 14.74 -2.53
N VAL A 384 2.56 13.47 -2.21
CA VAL A 384 2.04 12.85 -0.98
C VAL A 384 3.08 13.01 0.13
N PRO A 385 2.71 13.53 1.32
CA PRO A 385 3.60 13.57 2.48
C PRO A 385 4.17 12.20 2.81
N GLN A 386 5.46 12.12 3.12
CA GLN A 386 6.16 10.88 3.46
C GLN A 386 6.51 10.83 4.96
N LEU A 387 6.65 9.63 5.52
CA LEU A 387 6.82 9.42 6.97
C LEU A 387 8.04 10.14 7.54
N ASP A 388 9.13 10.21 6.77
CA ASP A 388 10.37 10.88 7.14
C ASP A 388 10.27 12.41 7.14
N GLU A 389 9.24 12.99 6.52
CA GLU A 389 8.98 14.43 6.48
C GLU A 389 8.27 14.93 7.76
N LEU A 390 7.51 14.07 8.44
CA LEU A 390 6.68 14.45 9.59
C LEU A 390 7.52 14.83 10.83
N LEU A 391 8.78 14.37 10.89
CA LEU A 391 9.70 14.63 11.99
C LEU A 391 10.50 15.95 11.82
N VAL A 392 10.20 16.75 10.79
CA VAL A 392 10.93 17.99 10.45
C VAL A 392 10.18 19.28 10.85
N ALA A 393 8.96 19.18 11.37
CA ALA A 393 8.12 20.34 11.73
C ALA A 393 8.28 20.80 13.19
#